data_AF-A0A1M6F7S3-F1
#
_entry.id   AF-A0A1M6F7S3-F1
#
_cell.length_a   1.000
_cell.length_b   1.000
_cell.length_c   1.000
_cell.angle_alpha   90.00
_cell.angle_beta   90.00
_cell.angle_gamma   90.00
#
_symmetry.space_group_name_H-M   'P 1'
#
loop_
_entity.id
_entity.type
_entity.pdbx_description
1 polymer ?
#
loop_
_entity_poly.entity_id
_entity_poly.type
_entity_poly.pdbx_seq_one_letter_code
_entity_poly.pdbx_strand_id
1 'polypeptide(L)'
;MNKNRRLFCIILMLTIVAALTLAVVYRSNVVKSDVLKWSFIYKDRKINTNFKSGKYLTIFTATDIHHLSKSLRDEGQGFKSFMGLGDGKQTDYTEEIMDAFVNDINKKKPDILIISGDLTNNGEKKSHLELAEKLNRVEESGTLVYVIPGNHDISNPWARSFQGNEQYKAETINYKEFSKIYNKFGYGESISRDKSTLSYLTAPSENLWLLMIDTNQYKNNEKNGSPQTDGRISNETLQWIKKCSELAKKNNAEIVTVMHHNLLKHSDLINKNYTINNSEEAIKVFEEYGLNLVFSGHIHIQDINYHKVDNNSHQEYNKNYIYEIVTSALSVYPQQYGVIKYSSGNGYDYSTAKVDVEAWAKETGNNHKNLNDFSEFSRKSFENNGYFKAYDVLYNNNKYSEEEKKLMCELVGELNLSYFSGTQDQVSQEYKNTKAYKLWEDSQIDFFKRYIKSITKIKDINNNKIFISKTF
;
A
#
# COMPACT_ATOMS: atom_id res chain seq x y z
N MET A 1 50.79 36.93 12.72
CA MET A 1 50.26 35.55 12.78
C MET A 1 48.94 35.29 12.02
N ASN A 2 48.31 36.26 11.33
CA ASN A 2 46.94 36.07 10.78
C ASN A 2 46.80 35.76 9.27
N LYS A 3 47.81 36.04 8.43
CA LYS A 3 47.72 35.77 6.98
C LYS A 3 47.97 34.29 6.63
N ASN A 4 48.98 33.66 7.24
CA ASN A 4 49.34 32.28 6.92
C ASN A 4 48.28 31.27 7.37
N ARG A 5 47.58 31.52 8.49
CA ARG A 5 46.45 30.67 8.94
C ARG A 5 45.24 30.79 8.00
N ARG A 6 44.91 32.00 7.53
CA ARG A 6 43.82 32.19 6.55
C ARG A 6 44.14 31.50 5.22
N LEU A 7 45.36 31.62 4.73
CA LEU A 7 45.78 30.97 3.49
C LEU A 7 45.74 29.44 3.62
N PHE A 8 46.20 28.89 4.75
CA PHE A 8 46.12 27.45 5.04
C PHE A 8 44.67 26.95 5.10
N CYS A 9 43.76 27.67 5.76
CA CYS A 9 42.35 27.30 5.79
C CYS A 9 41.69 27.32 4.41
N ILE A 10 42.02 28.31 3.56
CA ILE A 10 41.49 28.39 2.19
C ILE A 10 41.99 27.21 1.34
N ILE A 11 43.29 26.87 1.43
CA ILE A 11 43.87 25.73 0.71
C ILE A 11 43.25 24.41 1.17
N LEU A 12 43.05 24.24 2.48
CA LEU A 12 42.40 23.05 3.05
C LEU A 12 40.94 22.93 2.61
N MET A 13 40.20 24.03 2.55
CA MET A 13 38.81 24.05 2.10
C MET A 13 38.71 23.70 0.61
N LEU A 14 39.58 24.26 -0.23
CA LEU A 14 39.64 23.95 -1.67
C LEU A 14 40.02 22.50 -1.94
N THR A 15 40.93 21.91 -1.15
CA THR A 15 41.30 20.49 -1.28
C THR A 15 40.17 19.56 -0.86
N ILE A 16 39.44 19.89 0.21
CA ILE A 16 38.25 19.12 0.63
C ILE A 16 37.15 19.19 -0.44
N VAL A 17 36.88 20.38 -0.99
CA VAL A 17 35.90 20.56 -2.07
C VAL A 17 36.32 19.78 -3.32
N ALA A 18 37.59 19.87 -3.74
CA ALA A 18 38.08 19.11 -4.89
C ALA A 18 37.99 17.59 -4.68
N ALA A 19 38.32 17.09 -3.48
CA ALA A 19 38.22 15.68 -3.14
C ALA A 19 36.76 15.19 -3.13
N LEU A 20 35.83 15.99 -2.60
CA LEU A 20 34.39 15.69 -2.63
C LEU A 20 33.85 15.68 -4.07
N THR A 21 34.22 16.66 -4.89
CA THR A 21 33.81 16.71 -6.30
C THR A 21 34.36 15.52 -7.08
N LEU A 22 35.64 15.15 -6.88
CA LEU A 22 36.25 13.97 -7.49
C LEU A 22 35.58 12.67 -7.03
N ALA A 23 35.23 12.55 -5.75
CA ALA A 23 34.51 11.39 -5.22
C ALA A 23 33.10 11.28 -5.82
N VAL A 24 32.39 12.40 -5.98
CA VAL A 24 31.07 12.43 -6.63
C VAL A 24 31.18 12.06 -8.12
N VAL A 25 32.14 12.63 -8.86
CA VAL A 25 32.36 12.32 -10.28
C VAL A 25 32.77 10.85 -10.46
N TYR A 26 33.67 10.33 -9.62
CA TYR A 26 34.08 8.93 -9.66
C TYR A 26 32.91 8.00 -9.35
N ARG A 27 32.13 8.28 -8.31
CA ARG A 27 30.96 7.47 -7.94
C ARG A 27 29.90 7.48 -9.06
N SER A 28 29.64 8.64 -9.66
CA SER A 28 28.75 8.76 -10.82
C SER A 28 29.26 7.98 -12.04
N ASN A 29 30.56 8.00 -12.31
CA ASN A 29 31.16 7.23 -13.42
C ASN A 29 31.16 5.72 -13.17
N VAL A 30 31.39 5.27 -11.92
CA VAL A 30 31.32 3.85 -11.56
C VAL A 30 29.88 3.33 -11.71
N VAL A 31 28.88 4.07 -11.20
CA VAL A 31 27.47 3.73 -11.39
C VAL A 31 27.12 3.64 -12.88
N LYS A 32 27.52 4.64 -13.69
CA LYS A 32 27.34 4.59 -15.16
C LYS A 32 28.04 3.38 -15.79
N SER A 33 29.24 3.00 -15.34
CA SER A 33 30.00 1.87 -15.90
C SER A 33 29.37 0.51 -15.56
N ASP A 34 28.86 0.34 -14.34
CA ASP A 34 28.19 -0.88 -13.92
C ASP A 34 26.81 -1.00 -14.56
N VAL A 35 26.11 0.13 -14.72
CA VAL A 35 24.89 0.23 -15.52
C VAL A 35 25.14 -0.17 -16.97
N LEU A 36 26.21 0.34 -17.59
CA LEU A 36 26.56 -0.01 -18.97
C LEU A 36 26.84 -1.52 -19.10
N LYS A 37 27.60 -2.12 -18.18
CA LYS A 37 27.83 -3.57 -18.15
C LYS A 37 26.54 -4.37 -17.96
N TRP A 38 25.66 -3.93 -17.07
CA TRP A 38 24.35 -4.55 -16.84
C TRP A 38 23.46 -4.44 -18.08
N SER A 39 23.42 -3.27 -18.71
CA SER A 39 22.65 -3.02 -19.94
C SER A 39 23.17 -3.78 -21.17
N PHE A 40 24.46 -4.16 -21.18
CA PHE A 40 25.06 -5.02 -22.19
C PHE A 40 24.63 -6.48 -22.03
N ILE A 41 24.57 -7.00 -20.80
CA ILE A 41 24.10 -8.37 -20.51
C ILE A 41 22.65 -8.58 -20.97
N TYR A 42 21.82 -7.54 -20.89
CA TYR A 42 20.41 -7.58 -21.29
C TYR A 42 20.13 -6.96 -22.68
N LYS A 43 21.16 -6.58 -23.46
CA LYS A 43 20.97 -5.97 -24.79
C LYS A 43 20.38 -6.95 -25.82
N ASP A 44 20.65 -8.25 -25.64
CA ASP A 44 20.29 -9.29 -26.62
C ASP A 44 19.27 -10.33 -26.09
N ARG A 45 18.75 -10.16 -24.86
CA ARG A 45 17.63 -10.99 -24.37
C ARG A 45 16.31 -10.36 -24.78
N LYS A 46 15.59 -11.03 -25.68
CA LYS A 46 14.20 -10.72 -25.99
C LYS A 46 13.39 -10.86 -24.69
N ILE A 47 12.86 -9.74 -24.19
CA ILE A 47 11.96 -9.74 -23.04
C ILE A 47 10.63 -10.30 -23.54
N ASN A 48 10.24 -11.45 -23.00
CA ASN A 48 8.95 -12.04 -23.28
C ASN A 48 7.90 -11.31 -22.45
N THR A 49 6.88 -10.77 -23.14
CA THR A 49 5.78 -10.04 -22.54
C THR A 49 4.47 -10.72 -22.91
N ASN A 50 3.46 -10.58 -22.06
CA ASN A 50 2.16 -11.24 -22.26
C ASN A 50 1.25 -10.39 -23.17
N PHE A 51 1.40 -9.06 -23.12
CA PHE A 51 0.61 -8.13 -23.92
C PHE A 51 1.48 -7.30 -24.87
N LYS A 52 0.97 -7.12 -26.09
CA LYS A 52 1.57 -6.30 -27.15
C LYS A 52 1.30 -4.82 -26.96
N SER A 53 2.17 -4.00 -27.55
CA SER A 53 1.99 -2.56 -27.63
C SER A 53 0.61 -2.16 -28.20
N GLY A 54 0.05 -1.06 -27.69
CA GLY A 54 -1.21 -0.48 -28.15
C GLY A 54 -2.48 -1.19 -27.67
N LYS A 55 -2.38 -2.32 -26.96
CA LYS A 55 -3.53 -2.95 -26.30
C LYS A 55 -3.97 -2.10 -25.09
N TYR A 56 -5.27 -1.89 -24.95
CA TYR A 56 -5.85 -1.38 -23.70
C TYR A 56 -5.74 -2.47 -22.64
N LEU A 57 -5.22 -2.13 -21.46
CA LEU A 57 -5.11 -3.04 -20.33
C LEU A 57 -6.07 -2.62 -19.22
N THR A 58 -6.78 -3.59 -18.65
CA THR A 58 -7.52 -3.41 -17.40
C THR A 58 -6.72 -4.02 -16.26
N ILE A 59 -6.41 -3.23 -15.25
CA ILE A 59 -5.62 -3.63 -14.09
C ILE A 59 -6.48 -3.46 -12.85
N PHE A 60 -6.56 -4.48 -12.02
CA PHE A 60 -7.09 -4.36 -10.67
C PHE A 60 -5.93 -4.22 -9.68
N THR A 61 -6.08 -3.34 -8.69
CA THR A 61 -5.14 -3.21 -7.58
C THR A 61 -5.88 -3.37 -6.26
N ALA A 62 -5.34 -4.18 -5.36
CA ALA A 62 -5.87 -4.43 -4.03
C ALA A 62 -4.71 -4.48 -3.03
N THR A 63 -5.02 -4.46 -1.74
CA THR A 63 -4.02 -4.43 -0.67
C THR A 63 -4.65 -4.87 0.65
N ASP A 64 -3.82 -5.25 1.63
CA ASP A 64 -4.24 -5.43 3.02
C ASP A 64 -5.43 -6.42 3.14
N ILE A 65 -5.29 -7.56 2.48
CA ILE A 65 -6.26 -8.67 2.49
C ILE A 65 -6.36 -9.25 3.90
N HIS A 66 -5.23 -9.30 4.61
CA HIS A 66 -5.12 -9.87 5.95
C HIS A 66 -5.78 -11.25 6.07
N HIS A 67 -5.59 -12.11 5.07
CA HIS A 67 -6.20 -13.44 5.02
C HIS A 67 -5.84 -14.23 6.28
N LEU A 68 -6.86 -14.74 6.98
CA LEU A 68 -6.71 -15.67 8.08
C LEU A 68 -7.44 -16.96 7.74
N SER A 69 -6.69 -18.06 7.62
CA SER A 69 -7.26 -19.39 7.41
C SER A 69 -8.29 -19.73 8.48
N LYS A 70 -9.49 -20.16 8.09
CA LYS A 70 -10.47 -20.72 9.05
C LYS A 70 -9.94 -21.93 9.79
N SER A 71 -8.99 -22.68 9.24
CA SER A 71 -8.38 -23.82 9.95
C SER A 71 -7.53 -23.41 11.16
N LEU A 72 -7.18 -22.12 11.28
CA LEU A 72 -6.44 -21.57 12.40
C LEU A 72 -7.34 -20.95 13.47
N ARG A 73 -8.66 -20.99 13.33
CA ARG A 73 -9.57 -20.39 14.31
C ARG A 73 -10.82 -21.22 14.50
N ASP A 74 -11.37 -21.18 15.70
CA ASP A 74 -12.78 -21.45 15.94
C ASP A 74 -13.56 -20.16 16.19
N GLU A 75 -14.86 -20.28 16.48
CA GLU A 75 -15.73 -19.15 16.87
C GLU A 75 -15.72 -18.91 18.41
N GLY A 76 -14.65 -19.36 19.08
CA GLY A 76 -14.44 -19.27 20.51
C GLY A 76 -14.14 -17.86 21.01
N GLN A 77 -14.10 -17.69 22.34
CA GLN A 77 -13.86 -16.40 22.96
C GLN A 77 -12.46 -15.86 22.65
N GLY A 78 -11.46 -16.72 22.48
CA GLY A 78 -10.08 -16.31 22.16
C GLY A 78 -10.02 -15.52 20.85
N PHE A 79 -10.72 -15.99 19.81
CA PHE A 79 -10.81 -15.31 18.52
C PHE A 79 -11.68 -14.04 18.61
N LYS A 80 -12.83 -14.09 19.29
CA LYS A 80 -13.70 -12.91 19.49
C LYS A 80 -13.00 -11.77 20.22
N SER A 81 -12.22 -12.09 21.25
CA SER A 81 -11.42 -11.10 21.97
C SER A 81 -10.31 -10.50 21.09
N PHE A 82 -9.68 -11.30 20.23
CA PHE A 82 -8.72 -10.79 19.25
C PHE A 82 -9.37 -9.81 18.26
N MET A 83 -10.54 -10.16 17.72
CA MET A 83 -11.28 -9.26 16.82
C MET A 83 -11.75 -7.97 17.51
N GLY A 84 -12.20 -8.06 18.77
CA GLY A 84 -12.62 -6.89 19.55
C GLY A 84 -11.52 -5.86 19.80
N LEU A 85 -10.25 -6.28 19.75
CA LEU A 85 -9.08 -5.40 19.82
C LEU A 85 -8.60 -4.91 18.44
N GLY A 86 -9.24 -5.38 17.36
CA GLY A 86 -8.89 -5.08 15.98
C GLY A 86 -9.18 -3.63 15.58
N ASP A 87 -8.53 -3.21 14.51
CA ASP A 87 -8.62 -1.87 13.93
C ASP A 87 -9.81 -1.68 12.96
N GLY A 88 -10.77 -2.61 12.95
CA GLY A 88 -11.96 -2.58 12.10
C GLY A 88 -11.91 -3.54 10.91
N LYS A 89 -10.87 -4.38 10.81
CA LYS A 89 -10.80 -5.50 9.87
C LYS A 89 -11.91 -6.52 10.14
N GLN A 90 -12.53 -7.00 9.06
CA GLN A 90 -13.51 -8.08 9.07
C GLN A 90 -12.80 -9.44 9.08
N THR A 91 -11.93 -9.68 10.07
CA THR A 91 -11.06 -10.87 10.11
C THR A 91 -11.85 -12.19 10.08
N ASP A 92 -13.05 -12.20 10.65
CA ASP A 92 -14.00 -13.32 10.58
C ASP A 92 -14.45 -13.66 9.15
N TYR A 93 -14.48 -12.69 8.23
CA TYR A 93 -14.93 -12.86 6.84
C TYR A 93 -13.83 -12.68 5.78
N THR A 94 -12.55 -12.60 6.16
CA THR A 94 -11.46 -12.39 5.17
C THR A 94 -11.42 -13.46 4.08
N GLU A 95 -11.76 -14.70 4.41
CA GLU A 95 -11.83 -15.79 3.43
C GLU A 95 -12.97 -15.58 2.41
N GLU A 96 -14.17 -15.23 2.89
CA GLU A 96 -15.35 -14.94 2.07
C GLU A 96 -15.18 -13.67 1.22
N ILE A 97 -14.58 -12.62 1.78
CA ILE A 97 -14.25 -11.40 1.05
C ILE A 97 -13.29 -11.74 -0.10
N MET A 98 -12.25 -12.55 0.17
CA MET A 98 -11.31 -12.96 -0.88
C MET A 98 -11.98 -13.86 -1.93
N ASP A 99 -12.87 -14.78 -1.53
CA ASP A 99 -13.61 -15.62 -2.49
C ASP A 99 -14.57 -14.81 -3.37
N ALA A 100 -15.24 -13.81 -2.79
CA ALA A 100 -16.06 -12.86 -3.54
C ALA A 100 -15.21 -11.99 -4.48
N PHE A 101 -14.02 -11.57 -4.06
CA PHE A 101 -13.11 -10.82 -4.93
C PHE A 101 -12.58 -11.67 -6.10
N VAL A 102 -12.24 -12.94 -5.86
CA VAL A 102 -11.92 -13.90 -6.94
C VAL A 102 -13.09 -14.06 -7.91
N ASN A 103 -14.33 -14.12 -7.42
CA ASN A 103 -15.53 -14.16 -8.26
C ASN A 103 -15.67 -12.90 -9.13
N ASP A 104 -15.45 -11.73 -8.54
CA ASP A 104 -15.45 -10.45 -9.26
C ASP A 104 -14.39 -10.41 -10.36
N ILE A 105 -13.17 -10.87 -10.08
CA ILE A 105 -12.09 -10.98 -11.06
C ILE A 105 -12.48 -11.93 -12.19
N ASN A 106 -13.02 -13.11 -11.88
CA ASN A 106 -13.45 -14.09 -12.88
C ASN A 106 -14.54 -13.56 -13.83
N LYS A 107 -15.43 -12.70 -13.32
CA LYS A 107 -16.48 -12.05 -14.11
C LYS A 107 -15.95 -10.88 -14.94
N LYS A 108 -15.16 -10.01 -14.32
CA LYS A 108 -14.69 -8.75 -14.91
C LYS A 108 -13.46 -8.94 -15.81
N LYS A 109 -12.73 -10.05 -15.62
CA LYS A 109 -11.54 -10.49 -16.37
C LYS A 109 -10.52 -9.37 -16.61
N PRO A 110 -10.01 -8.71 -15.56
CA PRO A 110 -8.88 -7.79 -15.72
C PRO A 110 -7.68 -8.54 -16.32
N ASP A 111 -6.85 -7.85 -17.09
CA ASP A 111 -5.61 -8.40 -17.63
C ASP A 111 -4.59 -8.68 -16.51
N ILE A 112 -4.59 -7.83 -15.47
CA ILE A 112 -3.60 -7.84 -14.38
C ILE A 112 -4.30 -7.61 -13.02
N LEU A 113 -3.87 -8.34 -11.99
CA LEU A 113 -4.13 -8.08 -10.58
C LEU A 113 -2.82 -7.76 -9.86
N ILE A 114 -2.79 -6.65 -9.13
CA ILE A 114 -1.70 -6.23 -8.26
C ILE A 114 -2.16 -6.32 -6.81
N ILE A 115 -1.35 -6.91 -5.93
CA ILE A 115 -1.59 -6.89 -4.48
C ILE A 115 -0.38 -6.30 -3.75
N SER A 116 -0.55 -5.11 -3.16
CA SER A 116 0.54 -4.32 -2.57
C SER A 116 0.83 -4.62 -1.10
N GLY A 117 0.81 -5.88 -0.69
CA GLY A 117 1.22 -6.31 0.65
C GLY A 117 0.07 -6.56 1.62
N ASP A 118 0.48 -6.98 2.82
CA ASP A 118 -0.35 -7.47 3.92
C ASP A 118 -1.37 -8.51 3.43
N LEU A 119 -0.78 -9.55 2.85
CA LEU A 119 -1.50 -10.69 2.27
C LEU A 119 -2.21 -11.50 3.37
N THR A 120 -1.59 -11.64 4.53
CA THR A 120 -2.06 -12.45 5.65
C THR A 120 -2.28 -11.62 6.92
N ASN A 121 -3.04 -12.17 7.86
CA ASN A 121 -3.35 -11.47 9.11
C ASN A 121 -2.09 -11.20 9.95
N ASN A 122 -1.31 -12.24 10.27
CA ASN A 122 -0.02 -12.09 10.97
C ASN A 122 1.02 -13.09 10.47
N GLY A 123 1.09 -13.33 9.16
CA GLY A 123 2.17 -14.09 8.55
C GLY A 123 2.07 -15.59 8.80
N GLU A 124 0.86 -16.11 9.04
CA GLU A 124 0.66 -17.54 9.27
C GLU A 124 0.89 -18.32 7.97
N LYS A 125 1.75 -19.34 8.02
CA LYS A 125 2.10 -20.16 6.85
C LYS A 125 0.89 -20.80 6.18
N LYS A 126 -0.08 -21.26 6.98
CA LYS A 126 -1.32 -21.85 6.46
C LYS A 126 -2.16 -20.81 5.69
N SER A 127 -2.27 -19.58 6.19
CA SER A 127 -2.93 -18.47 5.50
C SER A 127 -2.22 -18.14 4.18
N HIS A 128 -0.87 -18.12 4.16
CA HIS A 128 -0.12 -17.89 2.93
C HIS A 128 -0.39 -18.94 1.85
N LEU A 129 -0.38 -20.22 2.24
CA LEU A 129 -0.62 -21.34 1.32
C LEU A 129 -2.04 -21.29 0.74
N GLU A 130 -3.05 -21.07 1.58
CA GLU A 130 -4.44 -20.96 1.13
C GLU A 130 -4.66 -19.74 0.22
N LEU A 131 -4.09 -18.58 0.56
CA LEU A 131 -4.20 -17.43 -0.30
C LEU A 131 -3.53 -17.69 -1.66
N ALA A 132 -2.37 -18.34 -1.69
CA ALA A 132 -1.72 -18.74 -2.93
C ALA A 132 -2.60 -19.68 -3.78
N GLU A 133 -3.36 -20.60 -3.18
CA GLU A 133 -4.35 -21.42 -3.88
C GLU A 133 -5.47 -20.55 -4.49
N LYS A 134 -5.99 -19.57 -3.74
CA LYS A 134 -6.99 -18.63 -4.25
C LYS A 134 -6.44 -17.80 -5.43
N LEU A 135 -5.18 -17.36 -5.38
CA LEU A 135 -4.53 -16.62 -6.46
C LEU A 135 -4.22 -17.50 -7.68
N ASN A 136 -3.94 -18.80 -7.52
CA ASN A 136 -3.83 -19.72 -8.66
C ASN A 136 -5.14 -19.76 -9.45
N ARG A 137 -6.31 -19.77 -8.78
CA ARG A 137 -7.62 -19.72 -9.47
C ARG A 137 -7.81 -18.43 -10.27
N VAL A 138 -7.22 -17.32 -9.81
CA VAL A 138 -7.21 -16.05 -10.56
C VAL A 138 -6.38 -16.20 -11.84
N GLU A 139 -5.17 -16.77 -11.76
CA GLU A 139 -4.34 -17.00 -12.96
C GLU A 139 -4.98 -17.98 -13.94
N GLU A 140 -5.65 -19.02 -13.45
CA GLU A 140 -6.41 -19.97 -14.27
C GLU A 140 -7.54 -19.30 -15.05
N SER A 141 -8.04 -18.14 -14.60
CA SER A 141 -9.03 -17.33 -15.32
C SER A 141 -8.45 -16.48 -16.46
N GLY A 142 -7.11 -16.39 -16.53
CA GLY A 142 -6.36 -15.61 -17.53
C GLY A 142 -5.86 -14.24 -17.03
N THR A 143 -6.10 -13.89 -15.76
CA THR A 143 -5.59 -12.66 -15.12
C THR A 143 -4.19 -12.89 -14.55
N LEU A 144 -3.20 -12.09 -14.93
CA LEU A 144 -1.85 -12.18 -14.36
C LEU A 144 -1.81 -11.59 -12.95
N VAL A 145 -1.13 -12.23 -12.00
CA VAL A 145 -1.08 -11.77 -10.60
C VAL A 145 0.33 -11.35 -10.20
N TYR A 146 0.45 -10.21 -9.53
CA TYR A 146 1.72 -9.70 -9.00
C TYR A 146 1.59 -9.29 -7.54
N VAL A 147 2.43 -9.84 -6.66
CA VAL A 147 2.35 -9.59 -5.22
C VAL A 147 3.69 -9.17 -4.61
N ILE A 148 3.62 -8.33 -3.58
CA ILE A 148 4.72 -8.06 -2.65
C ILE A 148 4.25 -8.34 -1.22
N PRO A 149 5.16 -8.56 -0.24
CA PRO A 149 4.77 -8.65 1.16
C PRO A 149 4.39 -7.28 1.74
N GLY A 150 3.63 -7.28 2.82
CA GLY A 150 3.53 -6.18 3.77
C GLY A 150 4.20 -6.49 5.11
N ASN A 151 4.03 -5.61 6.10
CA ASN A 151 4.73 -5.74 7.38
C ASN A 151 4.21 -6.89 8.25
N HIS A 152 3.04 -7.45 7.92
CA HIS A 152 2.47 -8.59 8.64
C HIS A 152 2.92 -9.96 8.13
N ASP A 153 3.50 -10.05 6.93
CA ASP A 153 3.61 -11.32 6.21
C ASP A 153 4.82 -12.19 6.59
N ILE A 154 5.97 -11.58 6.92
CA ILE A 154 7.25 -12.30 6.98
C ILE A 154 7.83 -12.34 8.39
N SER A 155 8.22 -13.54 8.81
CA SER A 155 8.89 -13.79 10.10
C SER A 155 8.14 -13.12 11.24
N ASN A 156 6.80 -13.20 11.23
CA ASN A 156 5.96 -12.47 12.14
C ASN A 156 5.77 -13.26 13.45
N PRO A 157 6.31 -12.79 14.59
CA PRO A 157 6.20 -13.49 15.87
C PRO A 157 4.78 -13.47 16.44
N TRP A 158 3.85 -12.72 15.83
CA TRP A 158 2.43 -12.66 16.20
C TRP A 158 1.55 -13.63 15.42
N ALA A 159 2.10 -14.53 14.59
CA ALA A 159 1.34 -15.60 13.98
C ALA A 159 0.61 -16.44 15.05
N ARG A 160 -0.73 -16.49 15.02
CA ARG A 160 -1.55 -17.20 16.03
C ARG A 160 -2.61 -18.10 15.39
N SER A 161 -2.98 -19.13 16.15
CA SER A 161 -4.24 -19.84 16.00
C SER A 161 -5.09 -19.68 17.27
N PHE A 162 -6.40 -19.92 17.14
CA PHE A 162 -7.39 -19.64 18.17
C PHE A 162 -8.23 -20.89 18.41
N GLN A 163 -8.33 -21.31 19.67
CA GLN A 163 -9.18 -22.44 20.07
C GLN A 163 -9.75 -22.21 21.47
N GLY A 164 -11.07 -22.29 21.60
CA GLY A 164 -11.80 -22.02 22.83
C GLY A 164 -11.55 -20.59 23.31
N ASN A 165 -10.92 -20.46 24.48
CA ASN A 165 -10.63 -19.17 25.11
C ASN A 165 -9.17 -18.72 24.94
N GLU A 166 -8.34 -19.49 24.21
CA GLU A 166 -6.90 -19.31 24.17
C GLU A 166 -6.36 -19.01 22.76
N GLN A 167 -5.14 -18.47 22.72
CA GLN A 167 -4.36 -18.25 21.50
C GLN A 167 -3.09 -19.10 21.56
N TYR A 168 -2.76 -19.75 20.44
CA TYR A 168 -1.58 -20.59 20.31
C TYR A 168 -0.66 -20.04 19.23
N LYS A 169 0.64 -20.28 19.36
CA LYS A 169 1.60 -19.87 18.33
C LYS A 169 1.37 -20.68 17.05
N ALA A 170 1.19 -19.99 15.93
CA ALA A 170 1.17 -20.60 14.60
C ALA A 170 2.55 -20.51 13.94
N GLU A 171 2.80 -21.36 12.95
CA GLU A 171 4.00 -21.29 12.12
C GLU A 171 3.93 -20.05 11.20
N THR A 172 5.03 -19.31 11.12
CA THR A 172 5.22 -18.21 10.15
C THR A 172 6.25 -18.61 9.09
N ILE A 173 6.32 -17.85 7.99
CA ILE A 173 7.27 -18.10 6.91
C ILE A 173 8.41 -17.08 6.92
N ASN A 174 9.57 -17.46 6.38
CA ASN A 174 10.63 -16.50 6.07
C ASN A 174 10.54 -15.96 4.63
N TYR A 175 11.38 -14.98 4.30
CA TYR A 175 11.38 -14.34 2.98
C TYR A 175 11.65 -15.31 1.81
N LYS A 176 12.45 -16.37 2.00
CA LYS A 176 12.70 -17.37 0.95
C LYS A 176 11.44 -18.19 0.69
N GLU A 177 10.77 -18.62 1.76
CA GLU A 177 9.48 -19.32 1.68
C GLU A 177 8.42 -18.43 1.02
N PHE A 178 8.36 -17.14 1.34
CA PHE A 178 7.45 -16.19 0.67
C PHE A 178 7.64 -16.21 -0.85
N SER A 179 8.88 -16.01 -1.33
CA SER A 179 9.17 -16.02 -2.76
C SER A 179 8.90 -17.37 -3.44
N LYS A 180 8.96 -18.48 -2.68
CA LYS A 180 8.65 -19.82 -3.18
C LYS A 180 7.15 -20.06 -3.28
N ILE A 181 6.40 -19.69 -2.23
CA ILE A 181 4.93 -19.81 -2.18
C ILE A 181 4.32 -18.98 -3.31
N TYR A 182 4.77 -17.72 -3.42
CA TYR A 182 4.24 -16.80 -4.41
C TYR A 182 5.02 -16.80 -5.73
N ASN A 183 5.80 -17.86 -6.03
CA ASN A 183 6.71 -17.88 -7.17
C ASN A 183 6.02 -17.56 -8.50
N LYS A 184 4.80 -18.06 -8.71
CA LYS A 184 4.04 -17.81 -9.96
C LYS A 184 3.58 -16.36 -10.09
N PHE A 185 3.33 -15.69 -8.97
CA PHE A 185 2.71 -14.37 -8.94
C PHE A 185 3.75 -13.25 -9.00
N GLY A 186 4.60 -13.32 -10.04
CA GLY A 186 5.62 -12.32 -10.38
C GLY A 186 7.07 -12.71 -10.10
N TYR A 187 7.36 -13.43 -9.01
CA TYR A 187 8.74 -13.72 -8.62
C TYR A 187 9.52 -14.59 -9.61
N GLY A 188 8.86 -15.60 -10.19
CA GLY A 188 9.39 -16.49 -11.21
C GLY A 188 9.32 -15.94 -12.62
N GLU A 189 8.53 -14.88 -12.83
CA GLU A 189 8.35 -14.18 -14.10
C GLU A 189 9.20 -12.90 -14.22
N SER A 190 9.85 -12.51 -13.11
CA SER A 190 10.61 -11.27 -13.04
C SER A 190 11.77 -11.23 -14.04
N ILE A 191 11.96 -10.05 -14.64
CA ILE A 191 13.11 -9.77 -15.51
C ILE A 191 14.34 -9.32 -14.70
N SER A 192 14.12 -8.82 -13.48
CA SER A 192 15.17 -8.44 -12.54
C SER A 192 14.70 -8.63 -11.09
N ARG A 193 15.63 -9.04 -10.21
CA ARG A 193 15.41 -9.20 -8.77
C ARG A 193 16.39 -8.33 -8.00
N ASP A 194 15.91 -7.62 -6.98
CA ASP A 194 16.83 -7.07 -5.99
C ASP A 194 17.45 -8.22 -5.18
N LYS A 195 18.71 -8.08 -4.82
CA LYS A 195 19.43 -9.09 -4.02
C LYS A 195 19.21 -8.91 -2.53
N SER A 196 18.76 -7.73 -2.10
CA SER A 196 18.70 -7.36 -0.69
C SER A 196 17.31 -7.50 -0.05
N THR A 197 16.26 -7.49 -0.88
CA THR A 197 14.85 -7.56 -0.48
C THR A 197 14.07 -8.53 -1.38
N LEU A 198 12.75 -8.63 -1.17
CA LEU A 198 11.83 -9.30 -2.10
C LEU A 198 11.36 -8.39 -3.26
N SER A 199 12.10 -7.34 -3.59
CA SER A 199 11.76 -6.49 -4.74
C SER A 199 12.05 -7.17 -6.08
N TYR A 200 11.24 -6.85 -7.09
CA TYR A 200 11.41 -7.37 -8.44
C TYR A 200 10.82 -6.44 -9.51
N LEU A 201 11.33 -6.55 -10.73
CA LEU A 201 10.81 -5.89 -11.92
C LEU A 201 10.19 -6.95 -12.83
N THR A 202 8.99 -6.69 -13.33
CA THR A 202 8.30 -7.57 -14.28
C THR A 202 7.71 -6.77 -15.44
N ALA A 203 7.55 -7.43 -16.58
CA ALA A 203 7.15 -6.82 -17.85
C ALA A 203 5.89 -7.50 -18.41
N PRO A 204 4.70 -7.27 -17.81
CA PRO A 204 3.46 -7.88 -18.30
C PRO A 204 3.13 -7.46 -19.73
N SER A 205 3.57 -6.28 -20.17
CA SER A 205 3.40 -5.81 -21.55
C SER A 205 4.67 -5.16 -22.11
N GLU A 206 4.70 -4.95 -23.43
CA GLU A 206 5.80 -4.26 -24.11
C GLU A 206 5.98 -2.80 -23.65
N ASN A 207 4.93 -2.11 -23.18
CA ASN A 207 4.98 -0.68 -22.83
C ASN A 207 4.67 -0.35 -21.37
N LEU A 208 4.22 -1.32 -20.58
CA LEU A 208 3.92 -1.17 -19.15
C LEU A 208 4.61 -2.28 -18.38
N TRP A 209 5.52 -1.86 -17.50
CA TRP A 209 6.27 -2.69 -16.57
C TRP A 209 5.87 -2.35 -15.14
N LEU A 210 6.03 -3.30 -14.24
CA LEU A 210 5.73 -3.13 -12.82
C LEU A 210 7.02 -3.24 -12.00
N LEU A 211 7.30 -2.20 -11.23
CA LEU A 211 8.39 -2.16 -10.27
C LEU A 211 7.82 -2.45 -8.89
N MET A 212 7.99 -3.69 -8.45
CA MET A 212 7.39 -4.25 -7.24
C MET A 212 8.43 -4.16 -6.11
N ILE A 213 8.20 -3.26 -5.15
CA ILE A 213 9.19 -2.90 -4.11
C ILE A 213 8.77 -3.45 -2.74
N ASP A 214 9.57 -4.37 -2.20
CA ASP A 214 9.51 -4.77 -0.80
C ASP A 214 10.12 -3.67 0.08
N THR A 215 9.26 -2.97 0.83
CA THR A 215 9.64 -1.88 1.74
C THR A 215 9.74 -2.30 3.20
N ASN A 216 9.53 -3.58 3.50
CA ASN A 216 9.35 -4.08 4.85
C ASN A 216 10.67 -4.35 5.57
N GLN A 217 10.63 -4.33 6.91
CA GLN A 217 11.80 -4.57 7.77
C GLN A 217 11.59 -5.78 8.68
N TYR A 218 11.66 -6.99 8.14
CA TYR A 218 11.37 -8.22 8.91
C TYR A 218 12.59 -8.90 9.56
N LYS A 219 13.82 -8.44 9.28
CA LYS A 219 15.07 -9.10 9.76
C LYS A 219 15.17 -9.20 11.29
N ASN A 220 14.60 -8.25 12.02
CA ASN A 220 14.67 -8.20 13.48
C ASN A 220 13.35 -8.59 14.17
N ASN A 221 12.33 -9.03 13.43
CA ASN A 221 11.00 -9.31 13.99
C ASN A 221 11.07 -10.32 15.15
N GLU A 222 11.78 -11.44 14.96
CA GLU A 222 11.96 -12.45 16.02
C GLU A 222 12.65 -11.89 17.26
N LYS A 223 13.71 -11.09 17.07
CA LYS A 223 14.44 -10.45 18.16
C LYS A 223 13.58 -9.43 18.91
N ASN A 224 12.73 -8.71 18.20
CA ASN A 224 11.85 -7.68 18.76
C ASN A 224 10.62 -8.29 19.45
N GLY A 225 10.24 -9.52 19.12
CA GLY A 225 8.99 -10.13 19.59
C GLY A 225 7.72 -9.52 18.98
N SER A 226 7.88 -8.62 18.00
CA SER A 226 6.80 -7.99 17.23
C SER A 226 7.24 -7.77 15.78
N PRO A 227 6.30 -7.74 14.82
CA PRO A 227 6.60 -7.26 13.48
C PRO A 227 6.99 -5.77 13.53
N GLN A 228 8.01 -5.37 12.78
CA GLN A 228 8.28 -3.95 12.57
C GLN A 228 7.24 -3.35 11.64
N THR A 229 6.53 -2.33 12.11
CA THR A 229 5.49 -1.63 11.33
C THR A 229 6.06 -0.59 10.35
N ASP A 230 7.30 -0.12 10.55
CA ASP A 230 7.90 0.92 9.72
C ASP A 230 8.61 0.35 8.49
N GLY A 231 8.56 1.11 7.39
CA GLY A 231 9.14 0.73 6.11
C GLY A 231 10.29 1.62 5.67
N ARG A 232 11.13 1.10 4.77
CA ARG A 232 12.21 1.87 4.12
C ARG A 232 12.60 1.24 2.78
N ILE A 233 13.21 2.04 1.91
CA ILE A 233 13.92 1.53 0.73
C ILE A 233 15.41 1.62 1.03
N SER A 234 16.13 0.48 0.99
CA SER A 234 17.58 0.49 1.25
C SER A 234 18.35 1.22 0.15
N ASN A 235 19.59 1.64 0.42
CA ASN A 235 20.43 2.26 -0.61
C ASN A 235 20.71 1.30 -1.76
N GLU A 236 20.91 0.02 -1.46
CA GLU A 236 21.10 -1.04 -2.43
C GLU A 236 19.87 -1.18 -3.34
N THR A 237 18.67 -1.20 -2.74
CA THR A 237 17.40 -1.26 -3.47
C THR A 237 17.19 0.02 -4.30
N LEU A 238 17.52 1.21 -3.78
CA LEU A 238 17.46 2.45 -4.57
C LEU A 238 18.37 2.38 -5.80
N GLN A 239 19.60 1.89 -5.66
CA GLN A 239 20.50 1.70 -6.81
C GLN A 239 19.98 0.65 -7.81
N TRP A 240 19.30 -0.39 -7.32
CA TRP A 240 18.64 -1.38 -8.16
C TRP A 240 17.44 -0.78 -8.92
N ILE A 241 16.64 0.09 -8.28
CA ILE A 241 15.55 0.83 -8.91
C ILE A 241 16.08 1.68 -10.09
N LYS A 242 17.18 2.42 -9.89
CA LYS A 242 17.82 3.20 -10.97
C LYS A 242 18.11 2.35 -12.21
N LYS A 243 18.72 1.17 -12.01
CA LYS A 243 19.01 0.21 -13.09
C LYS A 243 17.75 -0.32 -13.78
N CYS A 244 16.70 -0.57 -13.01
CA CYS A 244 15.41 -1.02 -13.54
C CYS A 244 14.77 0.05 -14.42
N SER A 245 14.80 1.31 -13.99
CA SER A 245 14.27 2.44 -14.75
C SER A 245 15.01 2.65 -16.07
N GLU A 246 16.35 2.54 -16.07
CA GLU A 246 17.15 2.62 -17.30
C GLU A 246 16.86 1.46 -18.25
N LEU A 247 16.64 0.26 -17.72
CA LEU A 247 16.25 -0.90 -18.52
C LEU A 247 14.87 -0.70 -19.17
N ALA A 248 13.87 -0.23 -18.42
CA ALA A 248 12.54 0.05 -18.96
C ALA A 248 12.59 1.14 -20.04
N LYS A 249 13.33 2.22 -19.78
CA LYS A 249 13.55 3.30 -20.75
C LYS A 249 14.15 2.80 -22.06
N LYS A 250 15.19 1.96 -21.99
CA LYS A 250 15.81 1.35 -23.19
C LYS A 250 14.83 0.51 -24.00
N ASN A 251 13.80 -0.03 -23.36
CA ASN A 251 12.75 -0.82 -23.98
C ASN A 251 11.47 -0.01 -24.30
N ASN A 252 11.51 1.33 -24.16
CA ASN A 252 10.36 2.21 -24.34
C ASN A 252 9.13 1.78 -23.51
N ALA A 253 9.40 1.27 -22.30
CA ALA A 253 8.39 0.86 -21.33
C ALA A 253 8.26 1.87 -20.21
N GLU A 254 7.02 2.11 -19.82
CA GLU A 254 6.64 2.89 -18.65
C GLU A 254 6.62 2.00 -17.41
N ILE A 255 6.94 2.56 -16.25
CA ILE A 255 6.92 1.84 -14.99
C ILE A 255 5.78 2.37 -14.12
N VAL A 256 4.96 1.45 -13.62
CA VAL A 256 4.16 1.66 -12.42
C VAL A 256 4.90 1.08 -11.23
N THR A 257 5.03 1.87 -10.17
CA THR A 257 5.66 1.43 -8.94
C THR A 257 4.60 0.89 -7.98
N VAL A 258 4.90 -0.23 -7.32
CA VAL A 258 4.04 -0.84 -6.31
C VAL A 258 4.86 -1.03 -5.04
N MET A 259 4.36 -0.53 -3.91
CA MET A 259 5.01 -0.67 -2.61
C MET A 259 3.95 -0.75 -1.50
N HIS A 260 4.26 -1.43 -0.39
CA HIS A 260 3.27 -1.58 0.68
C HIS A 260 3.07 -0.29 1.49
N HIS A 261 4.13 0.17 2.13
CA HIS A 261 4.18 1.46 2.83
C HIS A 261 3.98 2.64 1.86
N ASN A 262 3.55 3.79 2.38
CA ASN A 262 3.32 4.96 1.54
C ASN A 262 4.61 5.70 1.18
N LEU A 263 4.68 6.28 -0.01
CA LEU A 263 5.77 7.16 -0.44
C LEU A 263 5.56 8.59 0.10
N LEU A 264 4.33 9.06 0.02
CA LEU A 264 3.83 10.37 0.42
C LEU A 264 3.07 10.27 1.74
N LYS A 265 2.72 11.43 2.28
CA LYS A 265 1.89 11.54 3.49
C LYS A 265 0.42 11.55 3.09
N HIS A 266 -0.37 10.63 3.63
CA HIS A 266 -1.81 10.51 3.32
C HIS A 266 -2.71 10.91 4.51
N SER A 267 -2.12 11.24 5.66
CA SER A 267 -2.84 11.80 6.81
C SER A 267 -1.99 12.86 7.48
N ASP A 268 -2.52 14.02 7.84
CA ASP A 268 -1.74 15.03 8.59
C ASP A 268 -1.38 14.54 10.02
N LEU A 269 -2.08 13.50 10.53
CA LEU A 269 -1.90 12.95 11.87
C LEU A 269 -1.25 11.55 11.87
N ILE A 270 -1.66 10.67 10.94
CA ILE A 270 -1.25 9.26 10.89
C ILE A 270 -0.25 9.06 9.74
N ASN A 271 1.02 9.37 9.98
CA ASN A 271 2.10 9.14 8.99
C ASN A 271 3.26 8.30 9.51
N LYS A 272 3.58 8.41 10.80
CA LYS A 272 4.74 7.72 11.39
C LYS A 272 4.50 6.21 11.28
N ASN A 273 5.50 5.48 10.78
CA ASN A 273 5.46 4.06 10.44
C ASN A 273 4.56 3.70 9.24
N TYR A 274 3.80 4.64 8.67
CA TYR A 274 2.96 4.40 7.47
C TYR A 274 3.68 4.86 6.20
N THR A 275 4.18 6.09 6.20
CA THR A 275 5.09 6.59 5.17
C THR A 275 6.50 6.02 5.40
N ILE A 276 7.19 5.60 4.33
CA ILE A 276 8.56 5.08 4.44
C ILE A 276 9.50 6.09 5.09
N ASN A 277 10.43 5.60 5.91
CA ASN A 277 11.34 6.39 6.72
C ASN A 277 12.23 7.34 5.90
N ASN A 278 12.61 6.94 4.69
CA ASN A 278 13.45 7.72 3.78
C ASN A 278 12.69 8.20 2.53
N SER A 279 11.42 8.58 2.69
CA SER A 279 10.56 9.05 1.59
C SER A 279 11.19 10.19 0.78
N GLU A 280 11.81 11.19 1.40
CA GLU A 280 12.45 12.30 0.68
C GLU A 280 13.58 11.83 -0.24
N GLU A 281 14.34 10.80 0.16
CA GLU A 281 15.40 10.22 -0.68
C GLU A 281 14.79 9.41 -1.84
N ALA A 282 13.76 8.61 -1.55
CA ALA A 282 13.05 7.83 -2.56
C ALA A 282 12.38 8.73 -3.61
N ILE A 283 11.71 9.80 -3.18
CA ILE A 283 11.07 10.79 -4.06
C ILE A 283 12.09 11.37 -5.04
N LYS A 284 13.27 11.80 -4.57
CA LYS A 284 14.33 12.32 -5.45
C LYS A 284 14.76 11.31 -6.52
N VAL A 285 14.86 10.03 -6.17
CA VAL A 285 15.17 8.97 -7.16
C VAL A 285 14.01 8.78 -8.13
N PHE A 286 12.76 8.85 -7.66
CA PHE A 286 11.58 8.69 -8.50
C PHE A 286 11.46 9.85 -9.49
N GLU A 287 11.73 11.08 -9.05
CA GLU A 287 11.81 12.27 -9.89
C GLU A 287 12.92 12.11 -10.95
N GLU A 288 14.14 11.78 -10.53
CA GLU A 288 15.33 11.63 -11.39
C GLU A 288 15.10 10.61 -12.52
N TYR A 289 14.30 9.57 -12.26
CA TYR A 289 14.06 8.46 -13.19
C TYR A 289 12.63 8.41 -13.76
N GLY A 290 11.84 9.48 -13.59
CA GLY A 290 10.51 9.61 -14.19
C GLY A 290 9.46 8.62 -13.69
N LEU A 291 9.62 8.09 -12.47
CA LEU A 291 8.65 7.19 -11.82
C LEU A 291 7.52 8.03 -11.22
N ASN A 292 6.41 8.17 -11.96
CA ASN A 292 5.37 9.15 -11.66
C ASN A 292 4.03 8.59 -11.15
N LEU A 293 3.92 7.26 -10.98
CA LEU A 293 2.74 6.59 -10.45
C LEU A 293 3.14 5.49 -9.47
N VAL A 294 2.58 5.56 -8.26
CA VAL A 294 2.76 4.62 -7.17
C VAL A 294 1.41 4.06 -6.73
N PHE A 295 1.31 2.74 -6.60
CA PHE A 295 0.24 2.06 -5.87
C PHE A 295 0.76 1.59 -4.52
N SER A 296 0.02 1.91 -3.45
CA SER A 296 0.35 1.47 -2.09
C SER A 296 -0.89 1.18 -1.23
N GLY A 297 -0.64 0.75 0.01
CA GLY A 297 -1.66 0.36 0.99
C GLY A 297 -1.27 0.77 2.41
N HIS A 298 -1.30 -0.19 3.35
CA HIS A 298 -0.80 -0.11 4.74
C HIS A 298 -1.61 0.80 5.68
N ILE A 299 -1.96 2.01 5.26
CA ILE A 299 -2.79 2.95 6.05
C ILE A 299 -4.30 2.63 5.97
N HIS A 300 -4.68 1.65 5.14
CA HIS A 300 -6.04 1.12 4.94
C HIS A 300 -7.12 2.09 4.41
N ILE A 301 -6.84 3.39 4.28
CA ILE A 301 -7.77 4.38 3.73
C ILE A 301 -7.68 4.46 2.21
N GLN A 302 -8.78 4.78 1.55
CA GLN A 302 -8.77 5.16 0.14
C GLN A 302 -8.35 6.63 0.02
N ASP A 303 -7.14 6.89 -0.47
CA ASP A 303 -6.64 8.26 -0.63
C ASP A 303 -5.72 8.39 -1.85
N ILE A 304 -5.80 9.53 -2.54
CA ILE A 304 -4.89 9.86 -3.65
C ILE A 304 -4.18 11.15 -3.31
N ASN A 305 -2.86 11.14 -3.35
CA ASN A 305 -2.05 12.34 -3.14
C ASN A 305 -1.00 12.48 -4.25
N TYR A 306 -0.40 13.65 -4.34
CA TYR A 306 0.62 13.92 -5.34
C TYR A 306 1.75 14.78 -4.79
N HIS A 307 2.95 14.54 -5.33
CA HIS A 307 4.11 15.39 -5.16
C HIS A 307 4.38 16.15 -6.46
N LYS A 308 4.52 17.48 -6.39
CA LYS A 308 4.91 18.28 -7.56
C LYS A 308 6.41 18.21 -7.75
N VAL A 309 6.84 17.77 -8.93
CA VAL A 309 8.25 17.62 -9.28
C VAL A 309 8.91 19.00 -9.43
N ASP A 310 10.12 19.15 -8.91
CA ASP A 310 10.93 20.36 -9.16
C ASP A 310 11.51 20.31 -10.58
N ASN A 311 11.01 21.19 -11.47
CA ASN A 311 11.42 21.30 -12.88
C ASN A 311 12.88 21.73 -13.10
N ASN A 312 13.63 22.04 -12.04
CA ASN A 312 15.09 22.20 -12.10
C ASN A 312 15.85 20.87 -12.16
N SER A 313 15.17 19.75 -11.86
CA SER A 313 15.68 18.40 -12.04
C SER A 313 15.48 17.93 -13.50
N HIS A 314 16.38 17.09 -13.99
CA HIS A 314 16.62 16.77 -15.40
C HIS A 314 15.36 16.69 -16.31
N GLN A 315 15.32 17.57 -17.33
CA GLN A 315 14.26 17.74 -18.35
C GLN A 315 13.93 16.51 -19.20
N GLU A 316 14.47 15.33 -18.90
CA GLU A 316 14.44 14.18 -19.82
C GLU A 316 13.12 13.38 -19.77
N TYR A 317 12.38 13.43 -18.65
CA TYR A 317 11.16 12.63 -18.46
C TYR A 317 9.84 13.41 -18.54
N ASN A 318 9.87 14.75 -18.59
CA ASN A 318 8.69 15.64 -18.71
C ASN A 318 7.51 15.27 -17.78
N LYS A 319 7.78 14.91 -16.52
CA LYS A 319 6.75 14.62 -15.51
C LYS A 319 6.61 15.77 -14.54
N ASN A 320 5.37 16.26 -14.36
CA ASN A 320 5.07 17.36 -13.44
C ASN A 320 4.77 16.89 -12.01
N TYR A 321 4.37 15.63 -11.87
CA TYR A 321 3.87 15.08 -10.61
C TYR A 321 4.27 13.63 -10.43
N ILE A 322 4.50 13.22 -9.18
CA ILE A 322 4.44 11.82 -8.75
C ILE A 322 3.10 11.64 -8.04
N TYR A 323 2.23 10.82 -8.61
CA TYR A 323 0.96 10.45 -8.00
C TYR A 323 1.14 9.19 -7.16
N GLU A 324 0.56 9.19 -5.97
CA GLU A 324 0.39 7.99 -5.17
C GLU A 324 -1.09 7.74 -4.93
N ILE A 325 -1.52 6.53 -5.28
CA ILE A 325 -2.87 6.04 -5.07
C ILE A 325 -2.78 4.95 -4.00
N VAL A 326 -3.27 5.29 -2.82
CA VAL A 326 -3.48 4.33 -1.73
C VAL A 326 -4.85 3.72 -1.92
N THR A 327 -4.89 2.40 -2.11
CA THR A 327 -6.15 1.67 -2.15
C THR A 327 -6.56 1.33 -0.72
N SER A 328 -7.84 1.47 -0.37
CA SER A 328 -8.31 1.03 0.94
C SER A 328 -8.11 -0.47 1.13
N ALA A 329 -7.97 -0.88 2.39
CA ALA A 329 -7.74 -2.29 2.71
C ALA A 329 -8.92 -3.16 2.29
N LEU A 330 -8.64 -4.26 1.59
CA LEU A 330 -9.69 -5.18 1.15
C LEU A 330 -10.42 -5.82 2.34
N SER A 331 -9.78 -5.91 3.51
CA SER A 331 -10.35 -6.45 4.74
C SER A 331 -11.18 -5.45 5.56
N VAL A 332 -11.16 -4.16 5.23
CA VAL A 332 -11.81 -3.08 5.99
C VAL A 332 -12.93 -2.46 5.16
N TYR A 333 -13.97 -1.91 5.80
CA TYR A 333 -15.00 -1.17 5.08
C TYR A 333 -14.35 -0.06 4.22
N PRO A 334 -14.77 0.11 2.95
CA PRO A 334 -15.92 -0.50 2.27
C PRO A 334 -15.59 -1.71 1.37
N GLN A 335 -14.50 -2.44 1.63
CA GLN A 335 -14.01 -3.55 0.80
C GLN A 335 -13.81 -3.11 -0.66
N GLN A 336 -13.05 -2.03 -0.81
CA GLN A 336 -12.78 -1.39 -2.10
C GLN A 336 -11.51 -1.97 -2.73
N TYR A 337 -11.47 -1.93 -4.06
CA TYR A 337 -10.27 -2.19 -4.85
C TYR A 337 -10.21 -1.19 -6.01
N GLY A 338 -9.01 -0.93 -6.52
CA GLY A 338 -8.80 -0.01 -7.63
C GLY A 338 -8.98 -0.70 -8.98
N VAL A 339 -9.59 0.00 -9.93
CA VAL A 339 -9.73 -0.38 -11.33
C VAL A 339 -9.02 0.65 -12.18
N ILE A 340 -8.06 0.20 -12.97
CA ILE A 340 -7.26 1.05 -13.85
C ILE A 340 -7.46 0.61 -15.28
N LYS A 341 -7.82 1.55 -16.14
CA LYS A 341 -7.76 1.39 -17.59
C LYS A 341 -6.51 2.10 -18.10
N TYR A 342 -5.59 1.33 -18.64
CA TYR A 342 -4.34 1.82 -19.19
C TYR A 342 -4.34 1.74 -20.71
N SER A 343 -3.82 2.78 -21.36
CA SER A 343 -3.32 2.67 -22.72
C SER A 343 -2.04 3.47 -22.88
N SER A 344 -1.12 2.97 -23.71
CA SER A 344 0.16 3.61 -23.96
C SER A 344 0.04 4.98 -24.63
N GLY A 345 -1.13 5.36 -25.16
CA GLY A 345 -1.40 6.67 -25.75
C GLY A 345 -2.08 7.66 -24.80
N ASN A 346 -2.93 7.18 -23.87
CA ASN A 346 -3.76 8.06 -23.04
C ASN A 346 -3.24 8.20 -21.60
N GLY A 347 -2.55 7.18 -21.06
CA GLY A 347 -2.16 7.12 -19.65
C GLY A 347 -3.08 6.22 -18.84
N TYR A 348 -3.47 6.65 -17.64
CA TYR A 348 -4.21 5.85 -16.66
C TYR A 348 -5.53 6.52 -16.28
N ASP A 349 -6.63 5.79 -16.41
CA ASP A 349 -7.93 6.15 -15.81
C ASP A 349 -8.18 5.23 -14.62
N TYR A 350 -8.05 5.79 -13.41
CA TYR A 350 -8.27 5.09 -12.14
C TYR A 350 -9.66 5.39 -11.60
N SER A 351 -10.31 4.36 -11.10
CA SER A 351 -11.54 4.46 -10.31
C SER A 351 -11.59 3.36 -9.25
N THR A 352 -12.36 3.53 -8.18
CA THR A 352 -12.61 2.46 -7.22
C THR A 352 -13.84 1.62 -7.59
N ALA A 353 -13.82 0.36 -7.20
CA ALA A 353 -14.97 -0.54 -7.17
C ALA A 353 -15.03 -1.25 -5.81
N LYS A 354 -16.15 -1.88 -5.49
CA LYS A 354 -16.34 -2.66 -4.26
C LYS A 354 -16.46 -4.14 -4.59
N VAL A 355 -15.97 -4.98 -3.69
CA VAL A 355 -16.19 -6.44 -3.76
C VAL A 355 -17.67 -6.72 -3.54
N ASP A 356 -18.30 -7.45 -4.46
CA ASP A 356 -19.72 -7.83 -4.35
C ASP A 356 -19.90 -9.15 -3.56
N VAL A 357 -19.73 -9.07 -2.24
CA VAL A 357 -19.87 -10.22 -1.32
C VAL A 357 -21.30 -10.77 -1.34
N GLU A 358 -22.31 -9.91 -1.46
CA GLU A 358 -23.71 -10.33 -1.46
C GLU A 358 -24.08 -11.11 -2.72
N ALA A 359 -23.64 -10.67 -3.91
CA ALA A 359 -23.85 -11.41 -5.14
C ALA A 359 -23.13 -12.77 -5.09
N TRP A 360 -21.88 -12.80 -4.61
CA TRP A 360 -21.15 -14.05 -4.42
C TRP A 360 -21.85 -15.01 -3.44
N ALA A 361 -22.35 -14.51 -2.31
CA ALA A 361 -23.06 -15.33 -1.33
C ALA A 361 -24.32 -15.95 -1.93
N LYS A 362 -25.10 -15.18 -2.69
CA LYS A 362 -26.30 -15.64 -3.41
C LYS A 362 -25.95 -16.70 -4.46
N GLU A 363 -24.93 -16.46 -5.27
CA GLU A 363 -24.51 -17.38 -6.35
C GLU A 363 -23.97 -18.72 -5.83
N THR A 364 -23.34 -18.70 -4.66
CA THR A 364 -22.80 -19.92 -4.02
C THR A 364 -23.81 -20.63 -3.11
N GLY A 365 -25.03 -20.09 -2.97
CA GLY A 365 -26.06 -20.63 -2.08
C GLY A 365 -25.71 -20.48 -0.58
N ASN A 366 -24.83 -19.53 -0.24
CA ASN A 366 -24.45 -19.24 1.14
C ASN A 366 -25.56 -18.43 1.82
N ASN A 367 -26.26 -19.04 2.78
CA ASN A 367 -27.39 -18.43 3.49
C ASN A 367 -26.99 -17.66 4.77
N HIS A 368 -25.70 -17.39 5.00
CA HIS A 368 -25.28 -16.64 6.18
C HIS A 368 -25.82 -15.20 6.12
N LYS A 369 -26.51 -14.76 7.18
CA LYS A 369 -27.20 -13.45 7.21
C LYS A 369 -26.26 -12.29 6.90
N ASN A 370 -25.09 -12.25 7.56
CA ASN A 370 -24.13 -11.16 7.37
C ASN A 370 -23.51 -11.15 5.96
N LEU A 371 -23.46 -12.28 5.25
CA LEU A 371 -22.92 -12.33 3.90
C LEU A 371 -23.96 -11.91 2.85
N ASN A 372 -25.24 -12.14 3.11
CA ASN A 372 -26.34 -11.73 2.23
C ASN A 372 -26.74 -10.25 2.38
N ASP A 373 -26.30 -9.59 3.45
CA ASP A 373 -26.48 -8.16 3.75
C ASP A 373 -25.12 -7.53 4.11
N PHE A 374 -24.07 -7.95 3.39
CA PHE A 374 -22.69 -7.67 3.77
C PHE A 374 -22.32 -6.20 3.71
N SER A 375 -22.86 -5.45 2.74
CA SER A 375 -22.59 -4.01 2.64
C SER A 375 -23.05 -3.28 3.91
N GLU A 376 -24.26 -3.56 4.38
CA GLU A 376 -24.82 -2.93 5.57
C GLU A 376 -24.19 -3.47 6.86
N PHE A 377 -23.92 -4.78 6.92
CA PHE A 377 -23.16 -5.38 8.03
C PHE A 377 -21.77 -4.74 8.18
N SER A 378 -21.02 -4.64 7.08
CA SER A 378 -19.67 -4.09 7.08
C SER A 378 -19.66 -2.62 7.47
N ARG A 379 -20.61 -1.84 6.91
CA ARG A 379 -20.83 -0.43 7.26
C ARG A 379 -21.08 -0.26 8.75
N LYS A 380 -22.08 -0.96 9.31
CA LYS A 380 -22.42 -0.87 10.74
C LYS A 380 -21.30 -1.33 11.65
N SER A 381 -20.60 -2.41 11.30
CA SER A 381 -19.47 -2.91 12.09
C SER A 381 -18.35 -1.88 12.18
N PHE A 382 -18.00 -1.24 11.06
CA PHE A 382 -16.95 -0.22 11.03
C PHE A 382 -17.37 1.10 11.67
N GLU A 383 -18.62 1.53 11.48
CA GLU A 383 -19.22 2.67 12.17
C GLU A 383 -19.17 2.49 13.69
N ASN A 384 -19.58 1.30 14.17
CA ASN A 384 -19.52 0.95 15.58
C ASN A 384 -18.07 0.92 16.12
N ASN A 385 -17.10 0.46 15.32
CA ASN A 385 -15.68 0.52 15.72
C ASN A 385 -15.24 1.96 16.00
N GLY A 386 -15.59 2.91 15.12
CA GLY A 386 -15.33 4.33 15.32
C GLY A 386 -16.06 4.90 16.54
N TYR A 387 -17.35 4.56 16.68
CA TYR A 387 -18.17 4.97 17.82
C TYR A 387 -17.55 4.52 19.15
N PHE A 388 -17.22 3.24 19.31
CA PHE A 388 -16.72 2.71 20.58
C PHE A 388 -15.32 3.24 20.92
N LYS A 389 -14.45 3.44 19.92
CA LYS A 389 -13.15 4.11 20.14
C LYS A 389 -13.31 5.53 20.68
N ALA A 390 -14.31 6.28 20.19
CA ALA A 390 -14.64 7.59 20.72
C ALA A 390 -15.26 7.51 22.12
N TYR A 391 -16.11 6.51 22.36
CA TYR A 391 -16.75 6.30 23.65
C TYR A 391 -15.75 5.96 24.75
N ASP A 392 -14.74 5.14 24.47
CA ASP A 392 -13.71 4.74 25.43
C ASP A 392 -13.01 5.95 26.09
N VAL A 393 -12.76 7.02 25.32
CA VAL A 393 -12.15 8.25 25.84
C VAL A 393 -13.14 9.23 26.47
N LEU A 394 -14.44 9.05 26.20
CA LEU A 394 -15.52 9.90 26.73
C LEU A 394 -16.21 9.28 27.95
N TYR A 395 -16.07 7.98 28.18
CA TYR A 395 -16.82 7.23 29.19
C TYR A 395 -16.77 7.89 30.57
N ASN A 396 -15.57 8.10 31.09
CA ASN A 396 -15.32 8.73 32.39
C ASN A 396 -15.27 10.28 32.34
N ASN A 397 -15.64 10.89 31.20
CA ASN A 397 -15.61 12.34 31.05
C ASN A 397 -16.91 12.97 31.56
N ASN A 398 -16.84 13.67 32.70
CA ASN A 398 -18.00 14.31 33.32
C ASN A 398 -18.36 15.69 32.74
N LYS A 399 -17.62 16.19 31.74
CA LYS A 399 -17.88 17.49 31.11
C LYS A 399 -19.11 17.45 30.18
N TYR A 400 -19.38 16.30 29.57
CA TYR A 400 -20.40 16.12 28.54
C TYR A 400 -21.56 15.28 29.08
N SER A 401 -22.80 15.60 28.71
CA SER A 401 -23.95 14.74 29.01
C SER A 401 -23.88 13.43 28.22
N GLU A 402 -24.64 12.40 28.61
CA GLU A 402 -24.67 11.13 27.86
C GLU A 402 -25.20 11.32 26.43
N GLU A 403 -26.14 12.25 26.21
CA GLU A 403 -26.60 12.63 24.88
C GLU A 403 -25.51 13.30 24.06
N GLU A 404 -24.70 14.16 24.68
CA GLU A 404 -23.57 14.81 24.00
C GLU A 404 -22.47 13.81 23.66
N LYS A 405 -22.12 12.90 24.58
CA LYS A 405 -21.19 11.80 24.31
C LYS A 405 -21.68 10.95 23.14
N LYS A 406 -22.97 10.61 23.12
CA LYS A 406 -23.58 9.85 22.01
C LYS A 406 -23.40 10.57 20.68
N LEU A 407 -23.77 11.85 20.59
CA LEU A 407 -23.60 12.66 19.37
C LEU A 407 -22.14 12.74 18.92
N MET A 408 -21.21 12.90 19.87
CA MET A 408 -19.79 12.93 19.59
C MET A 408 -19.27 11.59 19.03
N CYS A 409 -19.75 10.46 19.56
CA CYS A 409 -19.36 9.12 19.10
C CYS A 409 -19.96 8.79 17.73
N GLU A 410 -21.24 9.13 17.50
CA GLU A 410 -21.91 8.97 16.20
C GLU A 410 -21.14 9.69 15.10
N LEU A 411 -20.76 10.96 15.35
CA LEU A 411 -19.96 11.73 14.38
C LEU A 411 -18.62 11.04 14.04
N VAL A 412 -17.93 10.44 15.00
CA VAL A 412 -16.67 9.73 14.73
C VAL A 412 -16.90 8.48 13.89
N GLY A 413 -17.95 7.71 14.20
CA GLY A 413 -18.33 6.53 13.41
C GLY A 413 -18.61 6.90 11.95
N GLU A 414 -19.42 7.94 11.73
CA GLU A 414 -19.78 8.40 10.39
C GLU A 414 -18.60 9.01 9.62
N LEU A 415 -17.79 9.86 10.27
CA LEU A 415 -16.61 10.43 9.64
C LEU A 415 -15.60 9.34 9.24
N ASN A 416 -15.40 8.32 10.08
CA ASN A 416 -14.52 7.20 9.75
C ASN A 416 -15.00 6.45 8.50
N LEU A 417 -16.31 6.21 8.35
CA LEU A 417 -16.83 5.60 7.12
C LEU A 417 -16.38 6.39 5.89
N SER A 418 -16.61 7.71 5.89
CA SER A 418 -16.28 8.58 4.76
C SER A 418 -14.77 8.73 4.52
N TYR A 419 -13.97 8.72 5.58
CA TYR A 419 -12.51 8.83 5.49
C TYR A 419 -11.90 7.58 4.86
N PHE A 420 -12.29 6.40 5.35
CA PHE A 420 -11.78 5.13 4.84
C PHE A 420 -12.27 4.82 3.42
N SER A 421 -13.48 5.26 3.04
CA SER A 421 -13.96 5.16 1.65
C SER A 421 -13.46 6.27 0.72
N GLY A 422 -12.69 7.24 1.21
CA GLY A 422 -12.18 8.35 0.40
C GLY A 422 -13.27 9.32 -0.10
N THR A 423 -14.39 9.42 0.62
CA THR A 423 -15.54 10.27 0.26
C THR A 423 -15.76 11.44 1.22
N GLN A 424 -14.80 11.70 2.11
CA GLN A 424 -14.84 12.79 3.10
C GLN A 424 -15.25 14.15 2.51
N ASP A 425 -14.84 14.49 1.28
CA ASP A 425 -15.16 15.77 0.64
C ASP A 425 -16.67 15.98 0.42
N GLN A 426 -17.43 14.88 0.29
CA GLN A 426 -18.88 14.91 0.04
C GLN A 426 -19.68 15.30 1.29
N VAL A 427 -19.12 15.05 2.47
CA VAL A 427 -19.83 15.15 3.76
C VAL A 427 -19.19 16.16 4.72
N SER A 428 -17.94 16.57 4.46
CA SER A 428 -17.16 17.42 5.36
C SER A 428 -17.82 18.74 5.74
N GLN A 429 -18.53 19.39 4.80
CA GLN A 429 -19.19 20.67 5.08
C GLN A 429 -20.42 20.49 5.97
N GLU A 430 -21.19 19.43 5.78
CA GLU A 430 -22.34 19.11 6.61
C GLU A 430 -21.88 18.84 8.06
N TYR A 431 -20.87 17.98 8.22
CA TYR A 431 -20.38 17.61 9.54
C TYR A 431 -19.80 18.78 10.33
N LYS A 432 -19.06 19.69 9.69
CA LYS A 432 -18.50 20.90 10.34
C LYS A 432 -19.57 21.80 10.97
N ASN A 433 -20.81 21.74 10.50
CA ASN A 433 -21.92 22.55 11.01
C ASN A 433 -22.68 21.89 12.17
N THR A 434 -22.42 20.61 12.46
CA THR A 434 -23.13 19.85 13.50
C THR A 434 -22.76 20.29 14.92
N LYS A 435 -23.66 20.04 15.89
CA LYS A 435 -23.35 20.20 17.33
C LYS A 435 -22.18 19.31 17.74
N ALA A 436 -22.16 18.06 17.27
CA ALA A 436 -21.11 17.09 17.59
C ALA A 436 -19.71 17.56 17.19
N TYR A 437 -19.57 18.19 16.01
CA TYR A 437 -18.28 18.71 15.55
C TYR A 437 -17.76 19.82 16.46
N LYS A 438 -18.64 20.77 16.84
CA LYS A 438 -18.29 21.85 17.79
C LYS A 438 -17.87 21.30 19.15
N LEU A 439 -18.57 20.27 19.65
CA LEU A 439 -18.21 19.61 20.92
C LEU A 439 -16.79 19.00 20.88
N TRP A 440 -16.40 18.40 19.74
CA TRP A 440 -15.04 17.90 19.53
C TRP A 440 -14.00 19.01 19.34
N GLU A 441 -14.36 20.09 18.64
CA GLU A 441 -13.50 21.25 18.46
C GLU A 441 -13.17 21.92 19.82
N ASP A 442 -14.14 21.98 20.72
CA ASP A 442 -14.01 22.50 22.09
C ASP A 442 -13.49 21.47 23.11
N SER A 443 -13.24 20.23 22.66
CA SER A 443 -12.75 19.16 23.50
C SER A 443 -11.29 19.35 23.90
N GLN A 444 -10.96 18.84 25.09
CA GLN A 444 -9.58 18.75 25.59
C GLN A 444 -8.93 17.41 25.21
N ILE A 445 -9.66 16.52 24.53
CA ILE A 445 -9.14 15.24 24.03
C ILE A 445 -8.37 15.53 22.72
N ASP A 446 -7.07 15.83 22.84
CA ASP A 446 -6.23 16.34 21.76
C ASP A 446 -6.26 15.46 20.50
N PHE A 447 -6.15 14.15 20.66
CA PHE A 447 -6.12 13.22 19.54
C PHE A 447 -7.39 13.33 18.69
N PHE A 448 -8.58 13.12 19.26
CA PHE A 448 -9.83 13.15 18.50
C PHE A 448 -10.15 14.52 17.93
N LYS A 449 -9.85 15.59 18.67
CA LYS A 449 -9.96 16.97 18.17
C LYS A 449 -9.14 17.17 16.89
N ARG A 450 -7.87 16.76 16.91
CA ARG A 450 -6.96 16.88 15.75
C ARG A 450 -7.34 15.92 14.63
N TYR A 451 -7.75 14.70 14.98
CA TYR A 451 -8.15 13.66 14.05
C TYR A 451 -9.38 14.10 13.23
N ILE A 452 -10.47 14.50 13.89
CA ILE A 452 -11.70 14.99 13.25
C ILE A 452 -11.42 16.20 12.37
N LYS A 453 -10.59 17.13 12.84
CA LYS A 453 -10.16 18.28 12.03
C LYS A 453 -9.36 17.85 10.79
N SER A 454 -8.53 16.81 10.90
CA SER A 454 -7.71 16.31 9.79
C SER A 454 -8.53 15.58 8.73
N ILE A 455 -9.49 14.74 9.12
CA ILE A 455 -10.30 13.90 8.20
C ILE A 455 -11.51 14.64 7.62
N THR A 456 -11.72 15.90 7.99
CA THR A 456 -12.75 16.79 7.40
C THR A 456 -12.13 17.87 6.51
N LYS A 457 -10.83 17.76 6.22
CA LYS A 457 -10.13 18.67 5.32
C LYS A 457 -10.46 18.29 3.87
N ILE A 458 -10.94 19.26 3.10
CA ILE A 458 -11.30 19.05 1.71
C ILE A 458 -10.04 19.05 0.85
N LYS A 459 -9.91 18.06 -0.04
CA LYS A 459 -8.81 17.96 -1.00
C LYS A 459 -9.22 18.53 -2.37
N ASP A 460 -8.22 18.91 -3.15
CA ASP A 460 -8.37 19.35 -4.55
C ASP A 460 -8.39 18.18 -5.55
N ILE A 461 -8.29 16.96 -5.05
CA ILE A 461 -8.21 15.71 -5.80
C ILE A 461 -9.25 14.72 -5.30
N ASN A 462 -9.94 14.05 -6.23
CA ASN A 462 -10.92 13.02 -5.89
C ASN A 462 -10.20 11.70 -5.56
N ASN A 463 -10.31 11.25 -4.32
CA ASN A 463 -9.66 10.03 -3.82
C ASN A 463 -10.18 8.73 -4.47
N ASN A 464 -11.32 8.76 -5.17
CA ASN A 464 -11.94 7.60 -5.80
C ASN A 464 -11.85 7.61 -7.33
N LYS A 465 -11.37 8.69 -7.94
CA LYS A 465 -11.26 8.81 -9.40
C LYS A 465 -10.19 9.81 -9.83
N ILE A 466 -9.27 9.37 -10.68
CA ILE A 466 -8.29 10.26 -11.31
C ILE A 466 -7.94 9.78 -12.71
N PHE A 467 -7.76 10.74 -13.63
CA PHE A 467 -7.12 10.50 -14.91
C PHE A 467 -5.70 11.08 -14.89
N ILE A 468 -4.70 10.23 -15.08
CA ILE A 468 -3.29 10.63 -15.18
C ILE A 468 -2.90 10.54 -16.65
N SER A 469 -2.80 11.70 -17.29
CA SER A 469 -2.51 11.77 -18.72
C SER A 469 -1.08 11.36 -19.02
N LYS A 470 -0.89 10.77 -20.21
CA LYS A 470 0.44 10.67 -20.79
C LYS A 470 0.86 12.07 -21.28
N THR A 471 1.78 12.68 -20.56
CA THR A 471 2.40 13.94 -20.98
C THR A 471 3.31 13.64 -22.18
N PHE A 472 3.06 14.28 -23.32
CA PHE A 472 3.83 14.15 -24.56
C PHE A 472 5.07 15.04 -24.55
#